data_AF-A0A9W8B7F9-F1
#
_entry.id   AF-A0A9W8B7F9-F1
#
_cell.length_a   1.000
_cell.length_b   1.000
_cell.length_c   1.000
_cell.angle_alpha   90.00
_cell.angle_beta   90.00
_cell.angle_gamma   90.00
#
_symmetry.space_group_name_H-M   'P 1'
#
loop_
_entity.id
_entity.type
_entity.pdbx_description
1 polymer ?
#
loop_
_entity_poly.entity_id
_entity_poly.type
_entity_poly.pdbx_seq_one_letter_code
_entity_poly.pdbx_strand_id
1 'polypeptide(L)'
;MEDYFNYDVNLVMNVTDIDDKIIVRARHRHLVSEFKKQRANLDAQTVQAVETAFHSYAATNLGQTVASDAAWRLFADTVGGEKSSEATDANPKFAMYFQAAQRSFEAIVAARQSLAEGDTSKAAADELVTASEDILAPWLDSQFASSVTDPRVFRDLAAYWEKEFFDDMDLLQVRRPNVITRVSEFVPEIVAFVQRIIDNGYAYEADGSVYFDVGSFDGKNGHFYAKLKPSAKGNQELLAEGEGVL
;
A
#
# COMPACT_ATOMS: atom_id res chain seq x y z
N MET A 1 18.20 -21.84 22.87
CA MET A 1 17.68 -23.22 22.88
C MET A 1 18.67 -24.19 22.27
N GLU A 2 19.32 -23.86 21.14
CA GLU A 2 20.45 -24.66 20.60
C GLU A 2 21.51 -24.96 21.65
N ASP A 3 22.10 -23.94 22.28
CA ASP A 3 23.17 -24.14 23.29
C ASP A 3 22.70 -24.80 24.58
N TYR A 4 21.40 -24.69 24.89
CA TYR A 4 20.83 -25.23 26.12
C TYR A 4 20.40 -26.69 25.97
N PHE A 5 19.82 -27.05 24.82
CA PHE A 5 19.32 -28.40 24.53
C PHE A 5 20.23 -29.21 23.60
N ASN A 6 21.34 -28.62 23.12
CA ASN A 6 22.23 -29.19 22.09
C ASN A 6 21.48 -29.64 20.82
N TYR A 7 20.52 -28.84 20.37
CA TYR A 7 19.87 -29.07 19.08
C TYR A 7 20.66 -28.41 17.95
N ASP A 8 20.79 -29.14 16.84
CA ASP A 8 21.17 -28.57 15.56
C ASP A 8 19.91 -27.98 14.90
N VAL A 9 19.82 -26.65 14.87
CA VAL A 9 18.66 -25.94 14.33
C VAL A 9 19.12 -25.15 13.10
N ASN A 10 18.46 -25.42 11.98
CA ASN A 10 18.61 -24.66 10.75
C ASN A 10 17.38 -23.75 10.58
N LEU A 11 17.57 -22.44 10.77
CA LEU A 11 16.52 -21.45 10.63
C LEU A 11 16.44 -20.95 9.17
N VAL A 12 15.34 -21.29 8.50
CA VAL A 12 15.00 -20.79 7.16
C VAL A 12 13.89 -19.74 7.31
N MET A 13 14.12 -18.56 6.74
CA MET A 13 13.15 -17.46 6.77
C MET A 13 12.75 -17.08 5.33
N ASN A 14 11.44 -17.00 5.10
CA ASN A 14 10.90 -16.52 3.83
C ASN A 14 10.64 -15.00 3.93
N VAL A 15 10.92 -14.28 2.85
CA VAL A 15 10.63 -12.85 2.69
C VAL A 15 9.66 -12.66 1.53
N THR A 16 8.52 -12.03 1.80
CA THR A 16 7.57 -11.61 0.76
C THR A 16 8.01 -10.27 0.20
N ASP A 17 8.74 -10.30 -0.92
CA ASP A 17 9.29 -9.12 -1.59
C ASP A 17 8.49 -8.70 -2.85
N ILE A 18 7.44 -9.45 -3.19
CA ILE A 18 6.47 -9.11 -4.23
C ILE A 18 5.06 -9.31 -3.67
N ASP A 19 4.27 -8.24 -3.67
CA ASP A 19 2.87 -8.18 -3.25
C ASP A 19 2.22 -6.96 -3.92
N ASP A 20 0.90 -6.97 -4.12
CA ASP A 20 0.18 -5.84 -4.75
C ASP A 20 0.45 -4.52 -4.03
N LYS A 21 0.47 -4.52 -2.69
CA LYS A 21 0.72 -3.30 -1.91
C LYS A 21 2.17 -2.84 -2.04
N ILE A 22 3.12 -3.77 -2.13
CA ILE A 22 4.53 -3.45 -2.37
C ILE A 22 4.69 -2.84 -3.78
N ILE A 23 4.06 -3.45 -4.79
CA ILE A 23 4.10 -2.98 -6.17
C ILE A 23 3.54 -1.56 -6.28
N VAL A 24 2.33 -1.35 -5.75
CA VAL A 24 1.66 -0.04 -5.74
C VAL A 24 2.50 0.99 -4.99
N ARG A 25 3.00 0.66 -3.79
CA ARG A 25 3.80 1.61 -3.00
C ARG A 25 5.14 1.95 -3.67
N ALA A 26 5.81 0.99 -4.29
CA ALA A 26 7.05 1.21 -5.03
C ALA A 26 6.82 2.14 -6.23
N ARG A 27 5.75 1.89 -6.99
CA ARG A 27 5.36 2.71 -8.14
C ARG A 27 5.00 4.13 -7.72
N HIS A 28 4.21 4.29 -6.67
CA HIS A 28 3.88 5.58 -6.07
C HIS A 28 5.13 6.38 -5.70
N ARG A 29 6.07 5.78 -4.95
CA ARG A 29 7.33 6.43 -4.57
C ARG A 29 8.16 6.85 -5.79
N HIS A 30 8.23 5.99 -6.80
CA HIS A 30 8.94 6.28 -8.04
C HIS A 30 8.31 7.45 -8.80
N LEU A 31 7.00 7.42 -9.04
CA LEU A 31 6.28 8.46 -9.77
C LEU A 31 6.37 9.83 -9.07
N VAL A 32 6.24 9.87 -7.73
CA VAL A 32 6.41 11.11 -6.97
C VAL A 32 7.85 11.60 -7.03
N SER A 33 8.84 10.71 -6.95
CA SER A 33 10.25 11.07 -7.10
C SER A 33 10.53 11.68 -8.48
N GLU A 34 10.03 11.07 -9.55
CA GLU A 34 10.16 11.61 -10.91
C GLU A 34 9.42 12.94 -11.07
N PHE A 35 8.22 13.07 -10.50
CA PHE A 35 7.47 14.32 -10.49
C PHE A 35 8.28 15.46 -9.82
N LYS A 36 8.90 15.21 -8.66
CA LYS A 36 9.80 16.18 -8.01
C LYS A 36 11.03 16.51 -8.86
N LYS A 37 11.65 15.52 -9.50
CA LYS A 37 12.84 15.74 -10.35
C LYS A 37 12.54 16.62 -11.56
N GLN A 38 11.36 16.46 -12.16
CA GLN A 38 10.94 17.23 -13.34
C GLN A 38 10.59 18.68 -13.01
N ARG A 39 10.36 19.02 -11.74
CA ARG A 39 10.05 20.39 -11.29
C ARG A 39 11.27 21.04 -10.65
N ALA A 40 11.85 22.01 -11.35
CA ALA A 40 13.00 22.78 -10.84
C ALA A 40 12.60 23.92 -9.90
N ASN A 41 11.35 24.37 -9.97
CA ASN A 41 10.82 25.55 -9.30
C ASN A 41 9.32 25.33 -8.99
N LEU A 42 8.81 26.05 -8.00
CA LEU A 42 7.37 26.14 -7.80
C LEU A 42 6.78 26.96 -8.95
N ASP A 43 5.74 26.41 -9.59
CA ASP A 43 5.01 27.06 -10.68
C ASP A 43 3.52 26.74 -10.62
N ALA A 44 2.73 27.50 -11.39
CA ALA A 44 1.28 27.32 -11.44
C ALA A 44 0.88 25.91 -11.94
N GLN A 45 1.70 25.27 -12.77
CA GLN A 45 1.42 23.92 -13.27
C GLN A 45 1.54 22.86 -12.16
N THR A 46 2.54 23.02 -11.30
CA THR A 46 2.78 22.13 -10.16
C THR A 46 1.64 22.22 -9.16
N VAL A 47 1.23 23.46 -8.84
CA VAL A 47 0.06 23.72 -7.99
C VAL A 47 -1.21 23.12 -8.60
N GLN A 48 -1.47 23.38 -9.89
CA GLN A 48 -2.64 22.83 -10.60
C GLN A 48 -2.67 21.29 -10.62
N ALA A 49 -1.52 20.63 -10.77
CA ALA A 49 -1.46 19.16 -10.75
C ALA A 49 -1.86 18.60 -9.37
N VAL A 50 -1.35 19.21 -8.29
CA VAL A 50 -1.69 18.80 -6.92
C VAL A 50 -3.16 19.11 -6.59
N GLU A 51 -3.69 20.24 -7.05
CA GLU A 51 -5.13 20.55 -6.95
C GLU A 51 -6.01 19.54 -7.66
N THR A 52 -5.62 19.14 -8.87
CA THR A 52 -6.36 18.13 -9.64
C THR A 52 -6.37 16.80 -8.90
N ALA A 53 -5.22 16.40 -8.34
CA ALA A 53 -5.13 15.21 -7.49
C ALA A 53 -6.02 15.33 -6.24
N PHE A 54 -6.03 16.50 -5.58
CA PHE A 54 -6.85 16.76 -4.40
C PHE A 54 -8.34 16.63 -4.71
N HIS A 55 -8.82 17.22 -5.80
CA HIS A 55 -10.22 17.11 -6.21
C HIS A 55 -10.61 15.67 -6.52
N SER A 56 -9.76 14.93 -7.25
CA SER A 56 -9.98 13.50 -7.52
C SER A 56 -10.05 12.70 -6.22
N TYR A 57 -9.12 12.95 -5.30
CA TYR A 57 -9.03 12.22 -4.04
C TYR A 57 -10.23 12.50 -3.11
N ALA A 58 -10.65 13.77 -2.99
CA ALA A 58 -11.81 14.15 -2.19
C ALA A 58 -13.11 13.53 -2.73
N ALA A 59 -13.28 13.51 -4.06
CA ALA A 59 -14.44 12.89 -4.68
C ALA A 59 -14.49 11.37 -4.44
N THR A 60 -13.37 10.67 -4.63
CA THR A 60 -13.31 9.20 -4.51
C THR A 60 -13.36 8.72 -3.06
N ASN A 61 -12.58 9.34 -2.16
CA ASN A 61 -12.37 8.80 -0.81
C ASN A 61 -13.26 9.44 0.26
N LEU A 62 -13.73 10.66 0.02
CA LEU A 62 -14.57 11.42 0.97
C LEU A 62 -15.99 11.66 0.45
N GLY A 63 -16.30 11.27 -0.79
CA GLY A 63 -17.58 11.53 -1.42
C GLY A 63 -17.87 13.03 -1.62
N GLN A 64 -16.82 13.87 -1.60
CA GLN A 64 -16.97 15.33 -1.57
C GLN A 64 -16.52 15.96 -2.89
N THR A 65 -17.42 16.71 -3.52
CA THR A 65 -17.09 17.57 -4.67
C THR A 65 -16.73 18.96 -4.16
N VAL A 66 -15.46 19.33 -4.25
CA VAL A 66 -14.95 20.62 -3.74
C VAL A 66 -15.05 21.69 -4.82
N ALA A 67 -16.09 22.54 -4.74
CA ALA A 67 -16.31 23.61 -5.70
C ALA A 67 -15.42 24.85 -5.48
N SER A 68 -14.92 25.07 -4.26
CA SER A 68 -14.05 26.18 -3.90
C SER A 68 -13.32 25.94 -2.58
N ASP A 69 -12.28 26.73 -2.31
CA ASP A 69 -11.58 26.73 -1.02
C ASP A 69 -12.53 26.98 0.17
N ALA A 70 -13.54 27.83 -0.02
CA ALA A 70 -14.55 28.10 1.02
C ALA A 70 -15.47 26.90 1.26
N ALA A 71 -15.85 26.18 0.19
CA ALA A 71 -16.63 24.96 0.30
C ALA A 71 -15.85 23.85 1.02
N TRP A 72 -14.55 23.71 0.77
CA TRP A 72 -13.71 22.79 1.52
C TRP A 72 -13.62 23.14 3.00
N ARG A 73 -13.33 24.40 3.34
CA ARG A 73 -13.23 24.84 4.74
C ARG A 73 -14.52 24.57 5.51
N LEU A 74 -15.69 24.84 4.91
CA LEU A 74 -16.98 24.53 5.53
C LEU A 74 -17.16 23.02 5.78
N PHE A 75 -16.78 22.19 4.82
CA PHE A 75 -16.79 20.73 4.97
C PHE A 75 -15.82 20.30 6.09
N ALA A 76 -14.60 20.80 6.09
CA ALA A 76 -13.58 20.50 7.09
C ALA A 76 -14.01 20.89 8.51
N ASP A 77 -14.63 22.07 8.68
CA ASP A 77 -15.17 22.51 9.97
C ASP A 77 -16.33 21.62 10.44
N THR A 78 -17.19 21.18 9.51
CA THR A 78 -18.33 20.29 9.82
C THR A 78 -17.85 18.92 10.28
N VAL A 79 -16.81 18.40 9.62
CA VAL A 79 -16.26 17.05 9.83
C VAL A 79 -15.29 17.00 11.01
N GLY A 80 -14.50 18.05 11.22
CA GLY A 80 -13.57 18.18 12.34
C GLY A 80 -14.25 18.45 13.69
N GLY A 81 -15.57 18.65 13.70
CA GLY A 81 -16.40 18.82 14.90
C GLY A 81 -17.17 17.55 15.29
N GLU A 82 -18.41 17.72 15.76
CA GLU A 82 -19.25 16.65 16.35
C GLU A 82 -19.61 15.49 15.39
N LYS A 83 -19.50 15.68 14.08
CA LYS A 83 -19.81 14.64 13.07
C LYS A 83 -18.65 13.70 12.74
N SER A 84 -17.49 13.89 13.37
CA SER A 84 -16.32 13.02 13.16
C SER A 84 -16.61 11.55 13.51
N SER A 85 -17.49 11.27 14.49
CA SER A 85 -17.82 9.89 14.88
C SER A 85 -18.71 9.20 13.84
N GLU A 86 -19.79 9.84 13.40
CA GLU A 86 -20.74 9.25 12.43
C GLU A 86 -20.07 8.93 11.08
N ALA A 87 -19.18 9.80 10.61
CA ALA A 87 -18.43 9.57 9.37
C ALA A 87 -17.41 8.44 9.51
N THR A 88 -16.78 8.29 10.69
CA THR A 88 -15.83 7.21 10.97
C THR A 88 -16.53 5.86 11.16
N ASP A 89 -17.73 5.87 11.74
CA ASP A 89 -18.57 4.67 11.88
C ASP A 89 -19.01 4.13 10.51
N ALA A 90 -19.27 5.01 9.55
CA ALA A 90 -19.64 4.62 8.18
C ALA A 90 -18.44 4.21 7.31
N ASN A 91 -17.26 4.80 7.54
CA ASN A 91 -16.02 4.45 6.86
C ASN A 91 -14.84 4.54 7.86
N PRO A 92 -14.31 3.39 8.32
CA PRO A 92 -13.21 3.37 9.29
C PRO A 92 -11.94 4.09 8.83
N LYS A 93 -11.74 4.25 7.51
CA LYS A 93 -10.59 4.96 6.90
C LYS A 93 -10.85 6.44 6.68
N PHE A 94 -12.06 6.93 6.96
CA PHE A 94 -12.46 8.31 6.70
C PHE A 94 -11.50 9.32 7.37
N ALA A 95 -11.15 9.11 8.64
CA ALA A 95 -10.25 10.02 9.35
C ALA A 95 -8.86 10.11 8.67
N MET A 96 -8.31 8.97 8.22
CA MET A 96 -7.06 8.93 7.48
C MET A 96 -7.17 9.69 6.14
N TYR A 97 -8.25 9.44 5.39
CA TYR A 97 -8.49 10.11 4.12
C TYR A 97 -8.68 11.62 4.29
N PHE A 98 -9.43 12.03 5.31
CA PHE A 98 -9.68 13.44 5.62
C PHE A 98 -8.38 14.16 6.00
N GLN A 99 -7.56 13.56 6.86
CA GLN A 99 -6.28 14.15 7.26
C GLN A 99 -5.33 14.33 6.07
N ALA A 100 -5.23 13.34 5.18
CA ALA A 100 -4.43 13.45 3.96
C ALA A 100 -4.92 14.59 3.04
N ALA A 101 -6.24 14.69 2.84
CA ALA A 101 -6.84 15.75 2.04
C ALA A 101 -6.65 17.13 2.68
N GLN A 102 -6.84 17.25 4.00
CA GLN A 102 -6.69 18.50 4.74
C GLN A 102 -5.24 19.00 4.69
N ARG A 103 -4.26 18.13 4.97
CA ARG A 103 -2.84 18.46 4.86
C ARG A 103 -2.47 18.95 3.46
N SER A 104 -2.97 18.28 2.43
CA SER A 104 -2.72 18.70 1.06
C SER A 104 -3.40 20.03 0.72
N PHE A 105 -4.62 20.26 1.20
CA PHE A 105 -5.34 21.51 0.97
C PHE A 105 -4.58 22.70 1.57
N GLU A 106 -4.10 22.56 2.81
CA GLU A 106 -3.28 23.57 3.48
C GLU A 106 -1.99 23.85 2.70
N ALA A 107 -1.33 22.80 2.19
CA ALA A 107 -0.14 22.93 1.36
C ALA A 107 -0.40 23.64 0.03
N ILE A 108 -1.53 23.35 -0.63
CA ILE A 108 -1.96 24.04 -1.86
C ILE A 108 -2.15 25.54 -1.59
N VAL A 109 -2.86 25.89 -0.51
CA VAL A 109 -3.11 27.28 -0.14
C VAL A 109 -1.79 28.00 0.15
N ALA A 110 -0.89 27.38 0.91
CA ALA A 110 0.44 27.92 1.18
C ALA A 110 1.25 28.12 -0.10
N ALA A 111 1.28 27.14 -1.01
CA ALA A 111 2.01 27.23 -2.27
C ALA A 111 1.47 28.33 -3.20
N ARG A 112 0.13 28.51 -3.27
CA ARG A 112 -0.48 29.64 -3.98
C ARG A 112 -0.06 30.99 -3.39
N GLN A 113 0.03 31.09 -2.07
CA GLN A 113 0.50 32.29 -1.38
C GLN A 113 1.98 32.55 -1.66
N SER A 114 2.85 31.53 -1.56
CA SER A 114 4.27 31.63 -1.90
C SER A 114 4.47 32.15 -3.33
N LEU A 115 3.71 31.64 -4.30
CA LEU A 115 3.75 32.13 -5.68
C LEU A 115 3.32 33.61 -5.80
N ALA A 116 2.28 34.03 -5.05
CA ALA A 116 1.83 35.41 -5.04
C ALA A 116 2.87 36.37 -4.42
N GLU A 117 3.65 35.87 -3.46
CA GLU A 117 4.77 36.58 -2.83
C GLU A 117 6.07 36.53 -3.65
N GLY A 118 6.08 35.78 -4.76
CA GLY A 118 7.21 35.65 -5.69
C GLY A 118 8.21 34.53 -5.35
N ASP A 119 7.92 33.70 -4.35
CA ASP A 119 8.71 32.51 -4.06
C ASP A 119 8.39 31.39 -5.06
N THR A 120 9.37 31.14 -5.93
CA THR A 120 9.34 30.06 -6.94
C THR A 120 10.39 28.99 -6.62
N SER A 121 10.90 28.95 -5.40
CA SER A 121 11.99 28.05 -5.04
C SER A 121 11.63 26.57 -5.21
N LYS A 122 12.65 25.76 -5.48
CA LYS A 122 12.51 24.30 -5.46
C LYS A 122 12.05 23.78 -4.10
N ALA A 123 12.49 24.43 -3.02
CA ALA A 123 12.10 24.05 -1.67
C ALA A 123 10.59 24.15 -1.47
N ALA A 124 9.96 25.25 -1.91
CA ALA A 124 8.51 25.42 -1.84
C ALA A 124 7.76 24.39 -2.71
N ALA A 125 8.29 24.03 -3.88
CA ALA A 125 7.74 22.94 -4.70
C ALA A 125 7.83 21.58 -4.00
N ASP A 126 8.99 21.24 -3.45
CA ASP A 126 9.22 19.98 -2.75
C ASP A 126 8.36 19.87 -1.48
N GLU A 127 8.14 20.98 -0.77
CA GLU A 127 7.26 21.04 0.40
C GLU A 127 5.80 20.74 0.02
N LEU A 128 5.27 21.39 -1.02
CA LEU A 128 3.94 21.11 -1.56
C LEU A 128 3.80 19.63 -1.93
N VAL A 129 4.73 19.11 -2.73
CA VAL A 129 4.65 17.71 -3.20
C VAL A 129 4.76 16.72 -2.05
N THR A 130 5.60 17.00 -1.05
CA THR A 130 5.76 16.12 0.13
C THR A 130 4.53 16.13 1.02
N ALA A 131 3.92 17.30 1.25
CA ALA A 131 2.70 17.42 2.04
C ALA A 131 1.50 16.75 1.36
N SER A 132 1.52 16.67 0.04
CA SER A 132 0.46 16.10 -0.80
C SER A 132 0.74 14.68 -1.30
N GLU A 133 1.80 14.01 -0.84
CA GLU A 133 2.21 12.71 -1.40
C GLU A 133 1.09 11.66 -1.37
N ASP A 134 0.34 11.58 -0.28
CA ASP A 134 -0.72 10.58 -0.08
C ASP A 134 -1.90 10.75 -1.06
N ILE A 135 -2.11 11.95 -1.59
CA ILE A 135 -3.15 12.24 -2.58
C ILE A 135 -2.60 12.27 -4.01
N LEU A 136 -1.35 12.72 -4.17
CA LEU A 136 -0.73 12.92 -5.46
C LEU A 136 -0.27 11.58 -6.04
N ALA A 137 0.26 10.69 -5.21
CA ALA A 137 0.80 9.43 -5.69
C ALA A 137 -0.27 8.54 -6.36
N PRO A 138 -1.47 8.31 -5.78
CA PRO A 138 -2.52 7.55 -6.46
C PRO A 138 -3.01 8.21 -7.75
N TRP A 139 -3.05 9.54 -7.79
CA TRP A 139 -3.42 10.26 -9.00
C TRP A 139 -2.37 10.08 -10.10
N LEU A 140 -1.08 10.26 -9.80
CA LEU A 140 0.01 9.98 -10.73
C LEU A 140 -0.01 8.52 -11.20
N ASP A 141 -0.30 7.59 -10.30
CA ASP A 141 -0.41 6.17 -10.61
C ASP A 141 -1.51 5.91 -11.65
N SER A 142 -2.69 6.52 -11.46
CA SER A 142 -3.81 6.38 -12.41
C SER A 142 -3.49 6.83 -13.83
N GLN A 143 -2.52 7.75 -13.97
CA GLN A 143 -2.11 8.31 -15.26
C GLN A 143 -0.91 7.57 -15.86
N PHE A 144 0.04 7.17 -15.01
CA PHE A 144 1.38 6.79 -15.45
C PHE A 144 1.84 5.40 -15.00
N ALA A 145 0.99 4.61 -14.33
CA ALA A 145 1.37 3.28 -13.83
C ALA A 145 1.99 2.38 -14.92
N SER A 146 1.42 2.40 -16.13
CA SER A 146 1.91 1.59 -17.27
C SER A 146 3.28 2.01 -17.80
N SER A 147 3.75 3.22 -17.47
CA SER A 147 5.08 3.70 -17.87
C SER A 147 6.21 3.14 -16.99
N VAL A 148 5.89 2.66 -15.78
CA VAL A 148 6.87 2.15 -14.82
C VAL A 148 7.11 0.66 -15.08
N THR A 149 8.13 0.38 -15.89
CA THR A 149 8.43 -0.99 -16.36
C THR A 149 9.74 -1.56 -15.81
N ASP A 150 10.57 -0.74 -15.15
CA ASP A 150 11.85 -1.17 -14.59
C ASP A 150 11.64 -2.03 -13.33
N PRO A 151 12.00 -3.33 -13.34
CA PRO A 151 11.82 -4.21 -12.19
C PRO A 151 12.57 -3.76 -10.92
N ARG A 152 13.62 -2.94 -11.07
CA ARG A 152 14.37 -2.39 -9.92
C ARG A 152 13.49 -1.52 -9.02
N VAL A 153 12.55 -0.78 -9.60
CA VAL A 153 11.63 0.08 -8.82
C VAL A 153 10.93 -0.72 -7.72
N PHE A 154 10.47 -1.92 -8.04
CA PHE A 154 9.75 -2.79 -7.12
C PHE A 154 10.67 -3.48 -6.13
N ARG A 155 11.81 -4.01 -6.62
CA ARG A 155 12.78 -4.72 -5.77
C ARG A 155 13.45 -3.83 -4.75
N ASP A 156 13.79 -2.59 -5.11
CA ASP A 156 14.53 -1.68 -4.24
C ASP A 156 13.70 -1.30 -3.00
N LEU A 157 12.37 -1.17 -3.15
CA LEU A 157 11.50 -0.91 -2.00
C LEU A 157 11.48 -2.09 -1.02
N ALA A 158 11.32 -3.31 -1.53
CA ALA A 158 11.30 -4.50 -0.69
C ALA A 158 12.66 -4.73 -0.01
N ALA A 159 13.75 -4.58 -0.75
CA ALA A 159 15.11 -4.72 -0.23
C ALA A 159 15.43 -3.68 0.87
N TYR A 160 14.91 -2.45 0.74
CA TYR A 160 15.02 -1.44 1.80
C TYR A 160 14.38 -1.93 3.10
N TRP A 161 13.12 -2.38 3.07
CA TRP A 161 12.43 -2.81 4.27
C TRP A 161 12.95 -4.13 4.83
N GLU A 162 13.41 -5.05 3.97
CA GLU A 162 14.14 -6.25 4.38
C GLU A 162 15.36 -5.87 5.21
N LYS A 163 16.16 -4.91 4.73
CA LYS A 163 17.33 -4.41 5.45
C LYS A 163 16.95 -3.77 6.79
N GLU A 164 15.98 -2.86 6.81
CA GLU A 164 15.58 -2.19 8.06
C GLU A 164 15.09 -3.18 9.12
N PHE A 165 14.25 -4.16 8.72
CA PHE A 165 13.82 -5.25 9.63
C PHE A 165 15.01 -5.97 10.26
N PHE A 166 16.01 -6.27 9.44
CA PHE A 166 17.17 -7.02 9.86
C PHE A 166 18.14 -6.22 10.72
N ASP A 167 18.27 -4.92 10.46
CA ASP A 167 19.02 -4.02 11.32
C ASP A 167 18.35 -3.90 12.70
N ASP A 168 17.02 -3.81 12.75
CA ASP A 168 16.26 -3.84 14.01
C ASP A 168 16.43 -5.17 14.76
N MET A 169 16.41 -6.30 14.06
CA MET A 169 16.66 -7.62 14.67
C MET A 169 18.07 -7.72 15.26
N ASP A 170 19.07 -7.18 14.58
CA ASP A 170 20.44 -7.13 15.10
C ASP A 170 20.55 -6.25 16.35
N LEU A 171 19.86 -5.10 16.38
CA LEU A 171 19.80 -4.22 17.55
C LEU A 171 19.15 -4.92 18.76
N LEU A 172 18.17 -5.78 18.51
CA LEU A 172 17.53 -6.64 19.51
C LEU A 172 18.36 -7.90 19.84
N GLN A 173 19.55 -8.04 19.26
CA GLN A 173 20.42 -9.22 19.39
C GLN A 173 19.76 -10.54 18.98
N VAL A 174 18.79 -10.46 18.07
CA VAL A 174 18.17 -11.63 17.45
C VAL A 174 19.15 -12.19 16.43
N ARG A 175 19.45 -13.48 16.54
CA ARG A 175 20.34 -14.16 15.60
C ARG A 175 19.72 -14.21 14.20
N ARG A 176 20.52 -13.89 13.19
CA ARG A 176 20.13 -14.00 11.77
C ARG A 176 19.76 -15.45 11.39
N PRO A 177 18.80 -15.64 10.46
CA PRO A 177 18.50 -16.94 9.89
C PRO A 177 19.70 -17.51 9.10
N ASN A 178 19.78 -18.82 8.99
CA ASN A 178 20.80 -19.51 8.21
C ASN A 178 20.55 -19.35 6.70
N VAL A 179 19.28 -19.32 6.30
CA VAL A 179 18.85 -19.18 4.90
C VAL A 179 17.71 -18.17 4.83
N ILE A 180 17.82 -17.25 3.87
CA ILE A 180 16.76 -16.31 3.49
C ILE A 180 16.33 -16.67 2.07
N THR A 181 15.03 -16.81 1.86
CA THR A 181 14.41 -17.08 0.56
C THR A 181 13.44 -15.96 0.22
N ARG A 182 13.52 -15.39 -0.98
CA ARG A 182 12.61 -14.33 -1.43
C ARG A 182 11.59 -14.89 -2.40
N VAL A 183 10.32 -14.48 -2.29
CA VAL A 183 9.26 -14.93 -3.20
C VAL A 183 9.65 -14.68 -4.67
N SER A 184 10.27 -13.55 -4.97
CA SER A 184 10.74 -13.21 -6.32
C SER A 184 11.75 -14.19 -6.92
N GLU A 185 12.52 -14.89 -6.08
CA GLU A 185 13.54 -15.85 -6.51
C GLU A 185 12.94 -17.21 -6.89
N PHE A 186 11.68 -17.48 -6.52
CA PHE A 186 11.02 -18.79 -6.68
C PHE A 186 9.70 -18.72 -7.49
N VAL A 187 9.45 -17.62 -8.21
CA VAL A 187 8.23 -17.45 -9.01
C VAL A 187 7.99 -18.63 -9.99
N PRO A 188 8.99 -19.12 -10.76
CA PRO A 188 8.78 -20.26 -11.65
C PRO A 188 8.32 -21.53 -10.92
N GLU A 189 8.90 -21.82 -9.75
CA GLU A 189 8.55 -22.96 -8.90
C GLU A 189 7.15 -22.82 -8.30
N ILE A 190 6.77 -21.60 -7.89
CA ILE A 190 5.44 -21.28 -7.41
C ILE A 190 4.41 -21.52 -8.51
N VAL A 191 4.65 -21.03 -9.73
CA VAL A 191 3.76 -21.25 -10.88
C VAL A 191 3.63 -22.75 -11.19
N ALA A 192 4.73 -23.49 -11.21
CA ALA A 192 4.70 -24.94 -11.41
C ALA A 192 3.97 -25.68 -10.27
N PHE A 193 4.08 -25.21 -9.03
CA PHE A 193 3.34 -25.74 -7.89
C PHE A 193 1.83 -25.49 -8.03
N VAL A 194 1.42 -24.26 -8.35
CA VAL A 194 0.02 -23.90 -8.59
C VAL A 194 -0.57 -24.70 -9.75
N GLN A 195 0.16 -24.87 -10.85
CA GLN A 195 -0.30 -25.68 -11.98
C GLN A 195 -0.62 -27.12 -11.55
N ARG A 196 0.21 -27.73 -10.70
CA ARG A 196 -0.08 -29.07 -10.17
C ARG A 196 -1.35 -29.11 -9.31
N ILE A 197 -1.68 -28.03 -8.60
CA ILE A 197 -2.92 -27.96 -7.82
C ILE A 197 -4.14 -27.94 -8.76
N ILE A 198 -4.03 -27.17 -9.86
CA ILE A 198 -5.06 -27.12 -10.92
C ILE A 198 -5.22 -28.51 -11.56
N ASP A 199 -4.11 -29.14 -11.96
CA ASP A 199 -4.12 -30.46 -12.62
C ASP A 199 -4.75 -31.55 -11.74
N ASN A 200 -4.59 -31.43 -10.41
CA ASN A 200 -5.19 -32.33 -9.43
C ASN A 200 -6.69 -32.03 -9.14
N GLY A 201 -7.25 -30.99 -9.75
CA GLY A 201 -8.64 -30.57 -9.56
C GLY A 201 -8.91 -29.97 -8.18
N TYR A 202 -7.93 -29.26 -7.61
CA TYR A 202 -8.06 -28.55 -6.32
C TYR A 202 -7.95 -27.03 -6.45
N ALA A 203 -7.87 -26.51 -7.67
CA ALA A 203 -7.89 -25.08 -7.95
C ALA A 203 -8.62 -24.81 -9.26
N TYR A 204 -9.13 -23.60 -9.40
CA TYR A 204 -9.80 -23.11 -10.61
C TYR A 204 -9.35 -21.68 -10.92
N GLU A 205 -9.45 -21.32 -12.19
CA GLU A 205 -9.20 -19.94 -12.65
C GLU A 205 -10.52 -19.17 -12.66
N ALA A 206 -10.47 -17.91 -12.23
CA ALA A 206 -11.56 -16.95 -12.33
C ALA A 206 -10.98 -15.53 -12.36
N ASP A 207 -11.49 -14.69 -13.25
CA ASP A 207 -11.13 -13.27 -13.37
C ASP A 207 -9.62 -13.01 -13.45
N GLY A 208 -8.87 -13.89 -14.14
CA GLY A 208 -7.42 -13.77 -14.29
C GLY A 208 -6.61 -14.19 -13.05
N SER A 209 -7.28 -14.71 -12.01
CA SER A 209 -6.67 -15.23 -10.79
C SER A 209 -6.90 -16.74 -10.65
N VAL A 210 -6.09 -17.40 -9.83
CA VAL A 210 -6.25 -18.83 -9.50
C VAL A 210 -6.63 -18.97 -8.04
N TYR A 211 -7.75 -19.63 -7.78
CA TYR A 211 -8.30 -19.85 -6.45
C TYR A 211 -8.17 -21.32 -6.04
N PHE A 212 -7.88 -21.55 -4.76
CA PHE A 212 -7.88 -22.90 -4.18
C PHE A 212 -9.30 -23.33 -3.82
N ASP A 213 -9.75 -24.46 -4.34
CA ASP A 213 -11.07 -25.01 -4.07
C ASP A 213 -11.06 -25.85 -2.79
N VAL A 214 -11.38 -25.18 -1.68
CA VAL A 214 -11.53 -25.80 -0.37
C VAL A 214 -12.57 -26.92 -0.38
N GLY A 215 -13.66 -26.77 -1.14
CA GLY A 215 -14.73 -27.77 -1.22
C GLY A 215 -14.28 -29.04 -1.94
N SER A 216 -13.51 -28.90 -3.02
CA SER A 216 -12.89 -30.03 -3.71
C SER A 216 -11.77 -30.67 -2.89
N PHE A 217 -11.07 -29.91 -2.05
CA PHE A 217 -9.98 -30.41 -1.21
C PHE A 217 -10.46 -31.17 0.03
N ASP A 218 -11.40 -30.60 0.79
CA ASP A 218 -11.83 -31.13 2.07
C ASP A 218 -12.57 -32.49 1.92
N GLY A 219 -12.13 -33.50 2.65
CA GLY A 219 -12.68 -34.86 2.60
C GLY A 219 -12.22 -35.71 1.41
N LYS A 220 -11.70 -35.11 0.33
CA LYS A 220 -11.18 -35.84 -0.83
C LYS A 220 -9.80 -36.43 -0.52
N ASN A 221 -9.58 -37.71 -0.84
CA ASN A 221 -8.31 -38.42 -0.62
C ASN A 221 -7.76 -38.33 0.83
N GLY A 222 -8.64 -38.18 1.83
CA GLY A 222 -8.24 -38.06 3.24
C GLY A 222 -7.68 -36.69 3.64
N HIS A 223 -7.82 -35.68 2.78
CA HIS A 223 -7.49 -34.30 3.12
C HIS A 223 -8.55 -33.68 4.05
N PHE A 224 -8.13 -32.75 4.90
CA PHE A 224 -9.02 -32.00 5.79
C PHE A 224 -8.54 -30.55 5.82
N TYR A 225 -9.43 -29.62 5.53
CA TYR A 225 -9.15 -28.20 5.53
C TYR A 225 -9.26 -27.62 6.96
N ALA A 226 -8.49 -26.57 7.22
CA ALA A 226 -8.41 -25.91 8.53
C ALA A 226 -7.89 -26.79 9.68
N LYS A 227 -7.02 -27.79 9.42
CA LYS A 227 -6.39 -28.65 10.46
C LYS A 227 -5.76 -27.86 11.62
N LEU A 228 -5.11 -26.74 11.30
CA LEU A 228 -4.38 -25.91 12.28
C LEU A 228 -5.30 -24.96 13.07
N LYS A 229 -6.50 -24.67 12.56
CA LYS A 229 -7.50 -23.84 13.24
C LYS A 229 -8.92 -24.34 12.91
N PRO A 230 -9.33 -25.52 13.42
CA PRO A 230 -10.59 -26.15 13.02
C PRO A 230 -11.82 -25.30 13.32
N SER A 231 -11.76 -24.47 14.38
CA SER A 231 -12.81 -23.54 14.78
C SER A 231 -13.10 -22.42 13.77
N ALA A 232 -12.20 -22.14 12.83
CA ALA A 232 -12.41 -21.13 11.81
C ALA A 232 -13.14 -21.66 10.56
N LYS A 233 -13.31 -22.99 10.44
CA LYS A 233 -13.90 -23.60 9.25
C LYS A 233 -15.37 -23.16 9.10
N GLY A 234 -15.70 -22.55 7.96
CA GLY A 234 -17.05 -22.09 7.64
C GLY A 234 -17.50 -20.84 8.41
N ASN A 235 -16.62 -20.21 9.20
CA ASN A 235 -16.91 -18.93 9.85
C ASN A 235 -16.64 -17.79 8.85
N GLN A 236 -17.71 -17.28 8.23
CA GLN A 236 -17.62 -16.23 7.21
C GLN A 236 -17.06 -14.91 7.75
N GLU A 237 -17.31 -14.56 9.02
CA GLU A 237 -16.77 -13.35 9.64
C GLU A 237 -15.25 -13.44 9.76
N LEU A 238 -14.72 -14.56 10.28
CA LEU A 238 -13.28 -14.77 10.39
C LEU A 238 -12.57 -14.88 9.03
N LEU A 239 -13.26 -15.39 8.01
CA LEU A 239 -12.74 -15.44 6.64
C LEU A 239 -12.68 -14.03 6.04
N ALA A 240 -13.71 -13.21 6.27
CA ALA A 240 -13.73 -11.82 5.83
C ALA A 240 -12.65 -10.98 6.52
N GLU A 241 -12.43 -11.15 7.83
CA GLU A 241 -11.39 -10.44 8.57
C GLU A 241 -9.97 -10.83 8.14
N GLY A 242 -9.75 -12.10 7.80
CA GLY A 242 -8.42 -12.66 7.50
C GLY A 242 -7.82 -12.21 6.17
N GLU A 243 -8.64 -11.85 5.19
CA GLU A 243 -8.18 -11.35 3.88
C GLU A 243 -7.85 -9.85 3.90
N GLY A 244 -7.89 -9.21 5.07
CA GLY A 244 -7.63 -7.78 5.19
C GLY A 244 -8.69 -7.00 4.45
N VAL A 245 -9.89 -6.92 5.03
CA VAL A 245 -11.01 -6.10 4.55
C VAL A 245 -10.48 -4.74 4.08
N LEU A 246 -10.57 -4.50 2.77
CA LEU A 246 -10.31 -3.22 2.14
C LEU A 246 -11.45 -2.25 2.43
#